data_AF-A0A9Q9MH57-F1
#
_entry.id   AF-A0A9Q9MH57-F1
#
_cell.length_a   1.000
_cell.length_b   1.000
_cell.length_c   1.000
_cell.angle_alpha   90.00
_cell.angle_beta   90.00
_cell.angle_gamma   90.00
#
_symmetry.space_group_name_H-M   'P 1'
#
loop_
_entity.id
_entity.type
_entity.pdbx_description
1 polymer ?
#
loop_
_entity_poly.entity_id
_entity_poly.type
_entity_poly.pdbx_seq_one_letter_code
_entity_poly.pdbx_strand_id
1 'polypeptide(L)'
;MTTPLDSTTGSTTGRAWDDRFEEVLRVHLAPGTPPLRPDDRLFELGLDSLAVVQLAADLEDAYGVLLPDESLTRESFATPGGLWAVVHPLLPAGR
;
A
#
# COMPACT_ATOMS: atom_id res chain seq x y z
N MET A 1 -0.10 -35.28 -3.75
CA MET A 1 0.99 -34.29 -3.87
C MET A 1 0.93 -33.44 -2.62
N THR A 2 1.92 -33.61 -1.75
CA THR A 2 1.98 -32.95 -0.44
C THR A 2 2.35 -31.48 -0.62
N THR A 3 1.58 -30.61 0.03
CA THR A 3 1.96 -29.22 0.29
C THR A 3 3.34 -29.20 0.97
N PRO A 4 4.12 -28.15 0.74
CA PRO A 4 4.83 -27.56 1.86
C PRO A 4 4.58 -26.04 1.93
N LEU A 5 4.20 -25.61 3.15
CA LEU A 5 4.55 -24.32 3.77
C LEU A 5 3.85 -23.11 3.13
N ASP A 6 2.75 -22.59 3.69
CA ASP A 6 2.83 -21.69 4.86
C ASP A 6 4.25 -21.14 5.09
N SER A 7 4.64 -20.19 4.23
CA SER A 7 5.68 -19.23 4.58
C SER A 7 5.12 -18.28 5.64
N THR A 8 4.89 -18.82 6.84
CA THR A 8 5.62 -18.41 8.04
C THR A 8 6.01 -16.94 8.01
N THR A 9 5.20 -16.17 8.74
CA THR A 9 5.63 -15.01 9.51
C THR A 9 5.77 -13.73 8.69
N GLY A 10 4.70 -12.93 8.75
CA GLY A 10 4.79 -11.48 8.62
C GLY A 10 6.03 -11.02 9.39
N SER A 11 7.02 -10.52 8.64
CA SER A 11 8.20 -9.90 9.22
C SER A 11 7.71 -8.71 10.02
N THR A 12 7.51 -8.95 11.31
CA THR A 12 7.19 -7.94 12.31
C THR A 12 8.47 -7.15 12.56
N THR A 13 8.89 -6.38 11.57
CA THR A 13 9.98 -5.43 11.68
C THR A 13 9.37 -4.05 11.47
N GLY A 14 8.61 -3.57 12.46
CA GLY A 14 8.16 -2.18 12.55
C GLY A 14 7.54 -1.62 11.27
N ARG A 15 6.74 -2.40 10.54
CA ARG A 15 6.08 -1.94 9.32
C ARG A 15 5.03 -0.93 9.72
N ALA A 16 5.10 0.28 9.15
CA ALA A 16 4.13 1.34 9.44
C ALA A 16 2.72 1.00 8.94
N TRP A 17 2.58 0.00 8.06
CA TRP A 17 1.36 -0.49 7.42
C TRP A 17 1.24 -2.03 7.49
N ASP A 18 0.10 -2.57 7.08
CA ASP A 18 -0.17 -4.01 7.02
C ASP A 18 0.31 -4.66 5.71
N ASP A 19 0.32 -6.00 5.67
CA ASP A 19 0.83 -6.75 4.52
C ASP A 19 -0.01 -6.52 3.25
N ARG A 20 -1.33 -6.43 3.39
CA ARG A 20 -2.25 -6.24 2.25
C ARG A 20 -2.01 -4.92 1.54
N PHE A 21 -1.71 -3.86 2.28
CA PHE A 21 -1.42 -2.53 1.72
C PHE A 21 -0.21 -2.59 0.82
N GLU A 22 0.85 -3.25 1.30
CA GLU A 22 2.07 -3.37 0.53
C GLU A 22 1.91 -4.27 -0.69
N GLU A 23 1.13 -5.35 -0.58
CA GLU A 23 0.81 -6.20 -1.72
C GLU A 23 0.13 -5.41 -2.84
N VAL A 24 -0.90 -4.63 -2.51
CA VAL A 24 -1.59 -3.75 -3.48
C VAL A 24 -0.60 -2.73 -4.05
N LEU A 25 0.14 -2.03 -3.19
CA LEU A 25 1.10 -1.01 -3.61
C LEU A 25 2.14 -1.54 -4.59
N ARG A 26 2.70 -2.73 -4.33
CA ARG A 26 3.73 -3.35 -5.17
C ARG A 26 3.24 -3.73 -6.57
N VAL A 27 1.94 -3.97 -6.77
CA VAL A 27 1.37 -4.24 -8.11
C VAL A 27 1.55 -3.04 -9.04
N HIS A 28 1.58 -1.83 -8.48
CA HIS A 28 1.71 -0.59 -9.22
C HIS A 28 3.16 -0.06 -9.31
N LEU A 29 4.13 -0.76 -8.73
CA LEU A 29 5.55 -0.38 -8.74
C LEU A 29 6.36 -1.22 -9.72
N ALA A 30 7.59 -0.79 -9.97
CA ALA A 30 8.52 -1.54 -10.80
C ALA A 30 8.80 -2.94 -10.22
N PRO A 31 8.92 -3.97 -11.07
CA PRO A 31 9.26 -5.31 -10.62
C PRO A 31 10.67 -5.33 -10.00
N GLY A 32 10.81 -6.06 -8.89
CA GLY A 32 12.08 -6.14 -8.15
C GLY A 32 12.36 -4.95 -7.22
N THR A 33 11.35 -4.10 -6.99
CA THR A 33 11.40 -3.03 -5.98
C THR A 33 11.86 -3.59 -4.62
N PRO A 34 12.87 -2.96 -3.98
CA PRO A 34 13.34 -3.39 -2.65
C PRO A 34 12.25 -3.18 -1.58
N PRO A 35 12.44 -3.70 -0.35
CA PRO A 35 11.53 -3.44 0.76
C PRO A 35 11.26 -1.94 0.94
N LEU A 36 9.98 -1.57 0.95
CA LEU A 36 9.54 -0.17 1.00
C LEU A 36 9.80 0.45 2.36
N ARG A 37 10.26 1.70 2.36
CA ARG A 37 10.42 2.55 3.55
C ARG A 37 9.33 3.63 3.54
N PRO A 38 8.90 4.11 4.72
CA PRO A 38 7.81 5.08 4.81
C PRO A 38 8.08 6.39 4.08
N ASP A 39 9.34 6.79 3.97
CA ASP A 39 9.78 8.02 3.30
C ASP A 39 10.23 7.80 1.85
N ASP A 40 10.15 6.57 1.32
CA ASP A 40 10.56 6.29 -0.06
C ASP A 40 9.64 7.00 -1.06
N ARG A 41 10.21 7.48 -2.15
CA ARG A 41 9.46 8.14 -3.20
C ARG A 41 8.85 7.12 -4.14
N LEU A 42 7.54 6.94 -4.06
CA LEU A 42 6.81 5.98 -4.90
C LEU A 42 7.03 6.26 -6.39
N PHE A 43 7.09 7.53 -6.79
CA PHE A 43 7.37 7.93 -8.16
C PHE A 43 8.77 7.52 -8.65
N GLU A 44 9.77 7.44 -7.76
CA GLU A 44 11.11 6.94 -8.11
C GLU A 44 11.15 5.41 -8.19
N LEU A 45 10.21 4.74 -7.53
CA LEU A 45 10.03 3.29 -7.56
C LEU A 45 9.15 2.81 -8.73
N GLY A 46 8.76 3.71 -9.63
CA GLY A 46 7.98 3.40 -10.83
C GLY A 46 6.47 3.64 -10.71
N LEU A 47 6.00 4.33 -9.66
CA LEU A 47 4.61 4.78 -9.61
C LEU A 47 4.39 5.94 -10.59
N ASP A 48 3.45 5.80 -11.51
CA ASP A 48 3.07 6.84 -12.46
C ASP A 48 1.73 7.51 -12.11
N SER A 49 1.41 8.64 -12.76
CA SER A 49 0.16 9.39 -12.48
C SER A 49 -1.11 8.58 -12.74
N LEU A 50 -1.10 7.67 -13.73
CA LEU A 50 -2.22 6.76 -13.99
C LEU A 50 -2.29 5.66 -12.93
N ALA A 51 -1.13 5.15 -12.51
CA ALA A 51 -1.02 4.13 -11.48
C ALA A 51 -1.48 4.65 -10.12
N VAL A 52 -1.32 5.94 -9.82
CA VAL A 52 -1.87 6.59 -8.61
C VAL A 52 -3.39 6.44 -8.53
N VAL A 53 -4.10 6.73 -9.63
CA VAL A 53 -5.57 6.64 -9.67
C VAL A 53 -6.02 5.18 -9.51
N GLN A 54 -5.33 4.26 -10.18
CA GLN A 54 -5.62 2.83 -10.09
C GLN A 54 -5.35 2.29 -8.68
N LEU A 55 -4.21 2.65 -8.08
CA LEU A 55 -3.84 2.32 -6.71
C LEU A 55 -4.89 2.81 -5.70
N ALA A 56 -5.42 4.02 -5.87
CA ALA A 56 -6.48 4.53 -5.01
C ALA A 56 -7.72 3.62 -5.09
N ALA A 57 -8.17 3.28 -6.29
CA ALA A 57 -9.33 2.41 -6.49
C ALA A 57 -9.10 0.98 -5.97
N ASP A 58 -7.91 0.41 -6.17
CA ASP A 58 -7.56 -0.92 -5.67
C ASP A 58 -7.47 -0.95 -4.13
N LEU A 59 -7.04 0.14 -3.49
CA LEU A 59 -7.06 0.28 -2.03
C LEU A 59 -8.49 0.38 -1.48
N GLU A 60 -9.35 1.17 -2.13
CA GLU A 60 -10.77 1.27 -1.77
C GLU A 60 -11.46 -0.09 -1.85
N ASP A 61 -11.26 -0.83 -2.95
CA ASP A 61 -11.80 -2.19 -3.12
C ASP A 61 -11.22 -3.17 -2.10
N ALA A 62 -9.90 -3.14 -1.89
CA ALA A 62 -9.21 -4.04 -0.99
C ALA A 62 -9.68 -3.91 0.47
N TYR A 63 -9.91 -2.69 0.93
CA TYR A 63 -10.31 -2.42 2.31
C TYR A 63 -11.81 -2.17 2.48
N GLY A 64 -12.57 -2.04 1.40
CA GLY A 64 -13.97 -1.67 1.43
C GLY A 64 -14.19 -0.26 2.00
N VAL A 65 -13.26 0.65 1.73
CA VAL A 65 -13.28 2.05 2.20
C VAL A 65 -13.47 3.01 1.03
N LEU A 66 -13.78 4.27 1.32
CA LEU A 66 -13.80 5.35 0.33
C LEU A 66 -12.74 6.37 0.73
N LEU A 67 -11.78 6.62 -0.16
CA LEU A 67 -10.73 7.60 0.05
C LEU A 67 -11.27 8.98 -0.37
N PRO A 68 -11.28 9.98 0.55
CA PRO A 68 -11.82 11.29 0.22
C PRO A 68 -10.88 12.03 -0.75
N ASP A 69 -11.43 12.63 -1.80
CA ASP A 69 -10.67 13.33 -2.86
C ASP A 69 -9.70 14.39 -2.32
N GLU A 70 -10.08 15.05 -1.23
CA GLU A 70 -9.24 16.05 -0.54
C GLU A 70 -7.96 15.47 0.04
N SER A 71 -7.94 14.18 0.36
CA SER A 71 -6.78 13.44 0.85
C SER A 71 -6.01 12.75 -0.28
N LEU A 72 -6.61 12.61 -1.47
CA LEU A 72 -5.99 12.02 -2.66
C LEU A 72 -5.06 13.01 -3.38
N THR A 73 -4.08 13.52 -2.65
CA THR A 73 -3.12 14.50 -3.16
C THR A 73 -1.83 13.86 -3.63
N ARG A 74 -1.11 14.52 -4.54
CA ARG A 74 0.23 14.08 -4.96
C ARG A 74 1.19 13.87 -3.78
N GLU A 75 1.02 14.64 -2.70
CA GLU A 75 1.85 14.53 -1.50
C GLU A 75 1.53 13.25 -0.71
N SER A 76 0.25 12.92 -0.52
CA SER A 76 -0.18 11.66 0.09
C SER A 76 0.35 10.46 -0.70
N PHE A 77 0.30 10.51 -2.03
CA PHE A 77 0.83 9.48 -2.93
C PHE A 77 2.34 9.59 -3.18
N ALA A 78 3.04 10.56 -2.59
CA ALA A 78 4.47 10.70 -2.79
C ALA A 78 5.26 9.59 -2.09
N THR A 79 4.72 9.09 -0.97
CA THR A 79 5.41 8.13 -0.10
C THR A 79 4.43 7.09 0.46
N PRO A 80 4.88 5.84 0.75
CA PRO A 80 4.04 4.83 1.37
C PRO A 80 3.47 5.30 2.71
N GLY A 81 4.27 6.00 3.52
CA GLY A 81 3.85 6.50 4.83
C GLY A 81 2.75 7.55 4.73
N GLY A 82 2.85 8.48 3.77
CA GLY A 82 1.82 9.47 3.51
C GLY A 82 0.50 8.83 3.08
N LEU A 83 0.56 7.83 2.20
CA LEU A 83 -0.62 7.13 1.72
C LEU A 83 -1.29 6.32 2.83
N TRP A 84 -0.50 5.60 3.62
CA TRP A 84 -1.02 4.84 4.75
C TRP A 84 -1.69 5.72 5.81
N ALA A 85 -1.17 6.94 6.05
CA ALA A 85 -1.78 7.89 6.97
C ALA A 85 -3.20 8.33 6.55
N VAL A 86 -3.54 8.21 5.25
CA VAL A 86 -4.89 8.45 4.72
C VAL A 86 -5.76 7.20 4.84
N VAL A 87 -5.22 6.03 4.51
CA VAL A 87 -5.98 4.76 4.50
C VAL A 87 -6.29 4.27 5.91
N HIS A 88 -5.29 4.22 6.79
CA HIS A 88 -5.38 3.68 8.15
C HIS A 88 -6.57 4.19 8.98
N PRO A 89 -6.86 5.51 9.06
CA PRO A 89 -7.98 6.02 9.84
C PRO A 89 -9.36 5.64 9.28
N LEU A 90 -9.45 5.26 8.00
CA LEU A 90 -10.69 4.84 7.34
C LEU A 90 -10.97 3.35 7.52
N LEU A 91 -9.96 2.59 7.94
CA LEU A 91 -10.11 1.16 8.15
C LEU A 91 -11.13 0.90 9.26
N PRO A 92 -12.07 -0.03 9.06
CA PRO A 92 -12.99 -0.41 10.12
C PRO A 92 -12.17 -0.95 11.30
N ALA A 93 -12.33 -0.35 12.48
CA ALA A 93 -11.88 -0.95 13.73
C ALA A 93 -12.55 -2.33 13.82
N GLY A 94 -11.71 -3.38 13.78
CA GLY A 94 -12.10 -4.75 13.43
C GLY A 94 -13.43 -5.23 14.01
N ARG A 95 -14.16 -5.97 13.17
CA ARG A 95 -15.37 -6.69 13.54
C ARG A 95 -15.03 -8.07 14.11
#